data_AF-A0A9P5UAJ3-F1
#
_entry.id   AF-A0A9P5UAJ3-F1
#
_cell.length_a   1.000
_cell.length_b   1.000
_cell.length_c   1.000
_cell.angle_alpha   90.00
_cell.angle_beta   90.00
_cell.angle_gamma   90.00
#
_symmetry.space_group_name_H-M   'P 1'
#
loop_
_entity.id
_entity.type
_entity.pdbx_description
1 polymer ?
#
loop_
_entity_poly.entity_id
_entity_poly.type
_entity_poly.pdbx_seq_one_letter_code
_entity_poly.pdbx_strand_id
1 'polypeptide(L)'
;MNVVQLIAAVLGLAATGCDIALTRQEELLYVWKKPLCITFVRCLFVFTRYLPVAIQVIDLIFVSMWMDGTKHVPANVSCMRILLFRYLACFSMLVLLELVLMLRVFALYDRSRVIGVFLLLLLNSRIAGAAYTMQHAFRFEAGKIIFFSHCIPAITYRDSLNVVLIHGELTIQFLILVLVMKRTVWDLRQYSHLLLSVLKRDGLIVFGAVGVALLAIGVGSVKKGTVTVFIFPFFIPLVSAMGCHAILNLQKLGSAGADANPSEQQKDLELTTFNAMNLTAWDERTFQTINHLPNVLENEIVTIHRATV
;
A
#
# COMPACT_ATOMS: atom_id res chain seq x y z
N MET A 1 -6.74 -4.00 28.94
CA MET A 1 -6.18 -4.06 27.57
C MET A 1 -7.18 -3.65 26.50
N ASN A 2 -8.44 -4.10 26.56
CA ASN A 2 -9.48 -3.71 25.59
C ASN A 2 -9.70 -2.19 25.51
N VAL A 3 -9.68 -1.48 26.66
CA VAL A 3 -9.78 -0.01 26.69
C VAL A 3 -8.63 0.66 25.93
N VAL A 4 -7.42 0.12 26.02
CA VAL A 4 -6.24 0.66 25.32
C VAL A 4 -6.35 0.47 23.81
N GLN A 5 -6.82 -0.72 23.36
CA GLN A 5 -7.09 -0.98 21.95
C GLN A 5 -8.19 -0.07 21.41
N LEU A 6 -9.26 0.14 22.18
CA LEU A 6 -10.35 1.03 21.82
C LEU A 6 -9.86 2.47 21.68
N ILE A 7 -9.10 2.97 22.66
CA ILE A 7 -8.49 4.32 22.61
C ILE A 7 -7.59 4.43 21.37
N ALA A 8 -6.74 3.45 21.11
CA ALA A 8 -5.85 3.47 19.95
C ALA A 8 -6.62 3.45 18.62
N ALA A 9 -7.70 2.66 18.51
CA ALA A 9 -8.55 2.64 17.32
C ALA A 9 -9.28 3.98 17.11
N VAL A 10 -9.82 4.57 18.18
CA VAL A 10 -10.46 5.90 18.13
C VAL A 10 -9.45 6.97 17.73
N LEU A 11 -8.24 6.95 18.28
CA LEU A 11 -7.17 7.87 17.89
C LEU A 11 -6.75 7.68 16.43
N GLY A 12 -6.65 6.44 15.94
CA GLY A 12 -6.36 6.15 14.54
C GLY A 12 -7.45 6.67 13.60
N LEU A 13 -8.72 6.52 14.00
CA LEU A 13 -9.86 7.00 13.22
C LEU A 13 -9.96 8.53 13.23
N ALA A 14 -9.69 9.15 14.38
CA ALA A 14 -9.61 10.60 14.50
C ALA A 14 -8.46 11.15 13.64
N ALA A 15 -7.28 10.52 13.67
CA ALA A 15 -6.13 10.93 12.87
C ALA A 15 -6.42 10.83 11.36
N THR A 16 -6.98 9.71 10.90
CA THR A 16 -7.38 9.55 9.48
C THR A 16 -8.49 10.53 9.09
N GLY A 17 -9.49 10.74 9.95
CA GLY A 17 -10.57 11.69 9.73
C GLY A 17 -10.08 13.13 9.64
N CYS A 18 -9.16 13.55 10.51
CA CYS A 18 -8.53 14.86 10.48
C CYS A 18 -7.73 15.06 9.19
N ASP A 19 -6.95 14.06 8.79
CA ASP A 19 -6.20 14.09 7.52
C ASP A 19 -7.14 14.21 6.31
N ILE A 20 -8.27 13.50 6.34
CA ILE A 20 -9.38 13.63 5.35
C ILE A 20 -9.95 15.03 5.32
N ALA A 21 -10.24 15.62 6.48
CA ALA A 21 -10.79 16.96 6.54
C ALA A 21 -9.81 18.01 5.98
N LEU A 22 -8.51 17.86 6.27
CA LEU A 22 -7.49 18.83 5.86
C LEU A 22 -7.22 18.81 4.35
N THR A 23 -7.15 17.65 3.71
CA THR A 23 -6.83 17.62 2.26
C THR A 23 -8.07 17.65 1.36
N ARG A 24 -9.29 17.63 1.91
CA ARG A 24 -10.54 17.56 1.15
C ARG A 24 -10.65 18.62 0.04
N GLN A 25 -10.18 19.84 0.30
CA GLN A 25 -10.22 20.93 -0.68
C GLN A 25 -9.34 20.63 -1.89
N GLU A 26 -8.13 20.12 -1.64
CA GLU A 26 -7.19 19.74 -2.70
C GLU A 26 -7.72 18.53 -3.49
N GLU A 27 -8.32 17.56 -2.81
CA GLU A 27 -8.93 16.39 -3.45
C GLU A 27 -10.03 16.78 -4.45
N LEU A 28 -10.93 17.67 -4.04
CA LEU A 28 -12.01 18.15 -4.91
C LEU A 28 -11.45 18.84 -6.15
N LEU A 29 -10.36 19.60 -6.00
CA LEU A 29 -9.76 20.36 -7.08
C LEU A 29 -8.98 19.47 -8.07
N TYR A 30 -8.16 18.54 -7.57
CA TYR A 30 -7.25 17.74 -8.40
C TYR A 30 -7.84 16.40 -8.85
N VAL A 31 -8.61 15.73 -7.99
CA VAL A 31 -9.09 14.36 -8.25
C VAL A 31 -10.47 14.40 -8.91
N TRP A 32 -11.40 15.19 -8.35
CA TRP A 32 -12.82 15.11 -8.71
C TRP A 32 -13.24 16.05 -9.85
N LYS A 33 -12.47 17.11 -10.15
CA LYS A 33 -12.84 18.10 -11.18
C LYS A 33 -12.71 17.58 -12.62
N LYS A 34 -11.87 16.57 -12.86
CA LYS A 34 -11.66 15.98 -14.20
C LYS A 34 -12.68 14.87 -14.48
N PRO A 35 -13.19 14.73 -15.72
CA PRO A 35 -14.21 13.74 -16.09
C PRO A 35 -13.80 12.31 -15.67
N LEU A 36 -14.81 11.46 -15.46
CA LEU A 36 -14.78 10.15 -14.77
C LEU A 36 -13.92 9.04 -15.43
N CYS A 37 -12.80 9.36 -16.07
CA CYS A 37 -11.83 8.35 -16.51
C CYS A 37 -11.21 7.67 -15.28
N ILE A 38 -11.53 6.40 -15.08
CA ILE A 38 -11.00 5.58 -13.99
C ILE A 38 -9.54 5.23 -14.32
N THR A 39 -8.60 6.06 -13.86
CA THR A 39 -7.18 5.79 -14.04
C THR A 39 -6.64 4.93 -12.89
N PHE A 40 -5.61 4.13 -13.15
CA PHE A 40 -4.97 3.29 -12.13
C PHE A 40 -4.53 4.10 -10.89
N VAL A 41 -4.01 5.32 -11.11
CA VAL A 41 -3.60 6.23 -10.03
C VAL A 41 -4.78 6.72 -9.20
N ARG A 42 -5.95 6.97 -9.84
CA ARG A 42 -7.18 7.33 -9.12
C ARG A 42 -7.70 6.17 -8.28
N CYS A 43 -7.69 4.95 -8.82
CA CYS A 43 -8.03 3.75 -8.02
C CYS A 43 -7.11 3.64 -6.81
N LEU A 44 -5.80 3.75 -7.02
CA LEU A 44 -4.82 3.66 -5.94
C LEU A 44 -5.02 4.77 -4.89
N PHE A 45 -5.37 5.98 -5.33
CA PHE A 45 -5.74 7.09 -4.43
C PHE A 45 -6.97 6.75 -3.59
N VAL A 46 -8.06 6.30 -4.23
CA VAL A 46 -9.30 5.92 -3.53
C VAL A 46 -9.03 4.77 -2.55
N PHE A 47 -8.29 3.74 -2.95
CA PHE A 47 -7.94 2.62 -2.07
C PHE A 47 -7.07 3.07 -0.89
N THR A 48 -5.99 3.82 -1.12
CA THR A 48 -5.12 4.31 -0.04
C THR A 48 -5.85 5.24 0.93
N ARG A 49 -6.90 5.93 0.48
CA ARG A 49 -7.71 6.86 1.28
C ARG A 49 -8.80 6.17 2.09
N TYR A 50 -9.68 5.42 1.42
CA TYR A 50 -10.92 4.93 2.01
C TYR A 50 -10.80 3.53 2.60
N LEU A 51 -9.86 2.71 2.12
CA LEU A 51 -9.65 1.36 2.67
C LEU A 51 -9.21 1.39 4.16
N PRO A 52 -8.28 2.26 4.59
CA PRO A 52 -7.94 2.45 6.01
C PRO A 52 -9.13 2.72 6.91
N VAL A 53 -10.00 3.65 6.50
CA VAL A 53 -11.17 4.06 7.26
C VAL A 53 -12.12 2.87 7.38
N ALA A 54 -12.38 2.16 6.28
CA ALA A 54 -13.19 0.95 6.29
C ALA A 54 -12.61 -0.12 7.23
N ILE A 55 -11.30 -0.38 7.15
CA ILE A 55 -10.60 -1.33 8.02
C ILE A 55 -10.77 -0.96 9.50
N GLN A 56 -10.56 0.31 9.85
CA GLN A 56 -10.65 0.78 11.25
C GLN A 56 -12.08 0.76 11.78
N VAL A 57 -13.07 1.11 10.95
CA VAL A 57 -14.49 1.02 11.33
C VAL A 57 -14.87 -0.44 11.58
N ILE A 58 -14.45 -1.35 10.70
CA ILE A 58 -14.71 -2.79 10.87
C ILE A 58 -14.02 -3.32 12.14
N ASP A 59 -12.75 -2.95 12.38
CA ASP A 59 -12.02 -3.35 13.61
C ASP A 59 -12.71 -2.81 14.87
N LEU A 60 -13.18 -1.56 14.84
CA LEU A 60 -13.92 -0.95 15.94
C LEU A 60 -15.23 -1.70 16.24
N ILE A 61 -15.98 -2.09 15.19
CA ILE A 61 -17.20 -2.90 15.31
C ILE A 61 -16.88 -4.26 15.94
N PHE A 62 -15.79 -4.93 15.53
CA PHE A 62 -15.38 -6.19 16.14
C PHE A 62 -15.00 -6.04 17.61
N VAL A 63 -14.27 -4.97 17.96
CA VAL A 63 -13.87 -4.70 19.35
C VAL A 63 -15.09 -4.36 20.22
N SER A 64 -16.04 -3.57 19.71
CA SER A 64 -17.25 -3.19 20.47
C SER A 64 -18.16 -4.40 20.72
N MET A 65 -18.43 -5.22 19.70
CA MET A 65 -19.23 -6.45 19.84
C MET A 65 -18.65 -7.40 20.90
N TRP A 66 -17.32 -7.41 21.07
CA TRP A 66 -16.67 -8.25 22.08
C TRP A 66 -16.75 -7.67 23.49
N MET A 67 -16.82 -6.33 23.62
CA MET A 67 -16.90 -5.65 24.93
C MET A 67 -18.25 -5.86 25.61
N ASP A 68 -19.34 -5.98 24.85
CA ASP A 68 -20.70 -6.17 25.39
C ASP A 68 -20.98 -7.60 25.91
N GLY A 69 -19.92 -8.38 26.14
CA GLY A 69 -19.94 -9.82 26.39
C GLY A 69 -20.72 -10.29 27.62
N THR A 70 -22.04 -10.39 27.48
CA THR A 70 -22.82 -11.47 28.11
C THR A 70 -22.81 -12.69 27.19
N LYS A 71 -22.26 -13.81 27.71
CA LYS A 71 -22.33 -15.22 27.22
C LYS A 71 -21.12 -15.75 26.44
N HIS A 72 -20.73 -16.98 26.82
CA HIS A 72 -19.67 -17.82 26.27
C HIS A 72 -19.70 -17.92 24.74
N VAL A 73 -18.94 -17.07 24.04
CA VAL A 73 -18.62 -17.28 22.63
C VAL A 73 -17.50 -18.34 22.53
N PRO A 74 -17.61 -19.35 21.65
CA PRO A 74 -16.51 -20.28 21.39
C PRO A 74 -15.29 -19.52 20.86
N ALA A 75 -14.32 -19.27 21.75
CA ALA A 75 -13.28 -18.26 21.58
C ALA A 75 -12.39 -18.47 20.33
N ASN A 76 -12.12 -19.72 19.94
CA ASN A 76 -11.02 -19.98 19.00
C ASN A 76 -11.34 -19.56 17.55
N VAL A 77 -12.54 -19.84 17.04
CA VAL A 77 -12.87 -19.60 15.61
C VAL A 77 -13.02 -18.11 15.32
N SER A 78 -13.69 -17.37 16.20
CA SER A 78 -13.90 -15.93 16.05
C SER A 78 -12.57 -15.17 16.18
N CYS A 79 -11.72 -15.53 17.15
CA CYS A 79 -10.39 -14.93 17.29
C CYS A 79 -9.53 -15.15 16.04
N MET A 80 -9.55 -16.35 15.45
CA MET A 80 -8.78 -16.64 14.23
C MET A 80 -9.24 -15.79 13.04
N ARG A 81 -10.56 -15.58 12.89
CA ARG A 81 -11.11 -14.72 11.82
C ARG A 81 -10.71 -13.26 11.99
N ILE A 82 -10.75 -12.74 13.22
CA ILE A 82 -10.34 -11.35 13.52
C ILE A 82 -8.83 -11.18 13.28
N LEU A 83 -8.02 -12.14 13.72
CA LEU A 83 -6.58 -12.12 13.48
C LEU A 83 -6.26 -12.15 11.98
N LEU A 84 -6.94 -13.01 11.23
CA LEU A 84 -6.82 -13.10 9.78
C LEU A 84 -7.22 -11.77 9.11
N PHE A 85 -8.34 -11.17 9.53
CA PHE A 85 -8.79 -9.89 9.01
C PHE A 85 -7.74 -8.79 9.24
N ARG A 86 -7.22 -8.67 10.47
CA ARG A 86 -6.16 -7.69 10.80
C ARG A 86 -4.89 -7.92 9.98
N TYR A 87 -4.49 -9.18 9.80
CA TYR A 87 -3.35 -9.54 8.97
C TYR A 87 -3.55 -9.10 7.51
N LEU A 88 -4.68 -9.49 6.89
CA LEU A 88 -5.00 -9.14 5.51
C LEU A 88 -5.15 -7.63 5.31
N ALA A 89 -5.71 -6.93 6.29
CA ALA A 89 -5.83 -5.48 6.29
C ALA A 89 -4.47 -4.78 6.36
N CYS A 90 -3.56 -5.24 7.22
CA CYS A 90 -2.20 -4.71 7.28
C CYS A 90 -1.45 -4.98 5.96
N PHE A 91 -1.54 -6.21 5.46
CA PHE A 91 -0.91 -6.63 4.22
C PHE A 91 -1.39 -5.83 3.02
N SER A 92 -2.71 -5.61 2.88
CA SER A 92 -3.26 -4.82 1.78
C SER A 92 -2.77 -3.37 1.82
N MET A 93 -2.70 -2.75 3.00
CA MET A 93 -2.18 -1.39 3.16
C MET A 93 -0.68 -1.29 2.81
N LEU A 94 0.11 -2.29 3.20
CA LEU A 94 1.53 -2.38 2.81
C LEU A 94 1.70 -2.51 1.29
N VAL A 95 0.93 -3.38 0.65
CA VAL A 95 0.94 -3.56 -0.81
C VAL A 95 0.55 -2.27 -1.53
N LEU A 96 -0.49 -1.58 -1.05
CA LEU A 96 -0.91 -0.29 -1.62
C LEU A 96 0.20 0.76 -1.50
N LEU A 97 0.85 0.87 -0.34
CA LEU A 97 1.98 1.76 -0.15
C LEU A 97 3.09 1.42 -1.15
N GLU A 98 3.48 0.16 -1.23
CA GLU A 98 4.53 -0.28 -2.16
C GLU A 98 4.19 0.02 -3.61
N LEU A 99 2.94 -0.17 -4.03
CA LEU A 99 2.50 0.21 -5.36
C LEU A 99 2.71 1.71 -5.61
N VAL A 100 2.37 2.57 -4.64
CA VAL A 100 2.63 4.03 -4.75
C VAL A 100 4.14 4.30 -4.87
N LEU A 101 4.96 3.60 -4.10
CA LEU A 101 6.41 3.77 -4.15
C LEU A 101 7.01 3.27 -5.46
N MET A 102 6.56 2.12 -5.97
CA MET A 102 6.99 1.55 -7.24
C MET A 102 6.59 2.45 -8.41
N LEU A 103 5.39 3.03 -8.40
CA LEU A 103 4.96 4.00 -9.41
C LEU A 103 5.88 5.23 -9.43
N ARG A 104 6.27 5.73 -8.26
CA ARG A 104 7.21 6.86 -8.15
C ARG A 104 8.58 6.53 -8.73
N VAL A 105 9.12 5.36 -8.39
CA VAL A 105 10.40 4.89 -8.93
C VAL A 105 10.31 4.70 -10.44
N PHE A 106 9.22 4.10 -10.92
CA PHE A 106 9.01 3.88 -12.34
C PHE A 106 8.93 5.19 -13.14
N ALA A 107 8.23 6.20 -12.61
CA ALA A 107 8.18 7.53 -13.20
C ALA A 107 9.56 8.21 -13.23
N LEU A 108 10.37 8.00 -12.19
CA LEU A 108 11.72 8.57 -12.07
C LEU A 108 12.74 7.92 -13.01
N TYR A 109 12.52 6.67 -13.42
CA TYR A 109 13.39 5.92 -14.33
C TYR A 109 13.00 6.06 -15.79
N ASP A 110 12.46 7.22 -16.16
CA ASP A 110 11.99 7.54 -17.51
C ASP A 110 11.21 6.38 -18.14
N ARG A 111 10.37 5.71 -17.33
CA ARG A 111 9.51 4.62 -17.78
C ARG A 111 10.24 3.39 -18.34
N SER A 112 11.49 3.15 -17.95
CA SER A 112 12.21 1.97 -18.38
C SER A 112 11.46 0.68 -18.02
N ARG A 113 11.02 -0.06 -19.04
CA ARG A 113 10.24 -1.32 -18.88
C ARG A 113 11.02 -2.36 -18.08
N VAL A 114 12.35 -2.38 -18.21
CA VAL A 114 13.22 -3.32 -17.47
C VAL A 114 13.05 -3.14 -15.97
N ILE A 115 13.03 -1.89 -15.51
CA ILE A 115 12.89 -1.57 -14.08
C ILE A 115 11.46 -1.83 -13.62
N GLY A 116 10.46 -1.52 -14.46
CA GLY A 116 9.06 -1.88 -14.18
C GLY A 116 8.88 -3.39 -13.98
N VAL A 117 9.45 -4.22 -14.85
CA VAL A 117 9.41 -5.69 -14.73
C VAL A 117 10.14 -6.14 -13.46
N PHE A 118 11.31 -5.58 -13.17
CA PHE A 118 12.04 -5.90 -11.94
C PHE A 118 11.24 -5.59 -10.66
N LEU A 119 10.61 -4.41 -10.59
CA LEU A 119 9.76 -4.03 -9.47
C LEU A 119 8.52 -4.94 -9.36
N LEU A 120 7.91 -5.29 -10.49
CA LEU A 120 6.78 -6.20 -10.51
C LEU A 120 7.16 -7.60 -10.03
N LEU A 121 8.33 -8.11 -10.41
CA LEU A 121 8.86 -9.39 -9.92
C LEU A 121 9.08 -9.36 -8.40
N LEU A 122 9.61 -8.25 -7.87
CA LEU A 122 9.75 -8.05 -6.42
C LEU A 122 8.41 -8.02 -5.70
N LEU A 123 7.39 -7.37 -6.27
CA LEU A 123 6.05 -7.37 -5.69
C LEU A 123 5.42 -8.77 -5.69
N ASN A 124 5.55 -9.49 -6.80
CA ASN A 124 5.02 -10.84 -6.92
C ASN A 124 5.73 -11.83 -5.99
N SER A 125 7.06 -11.72 -5.83
CA SER A 125 7.80 -12.56 -4.89
C SER A 125 7.36 -12.32 -3.44
N ARG A 126 7.07 -11.07 -3.08
CA ARG A 126 6.48 -10.73 -1.78
C ARG A 126 5.10 -11.33 -1.59
N ILE A 127 4.19 -11.15 -2.54
CA ILE A 127 2.82 -11.71 -2.46
C ILE A 127 2.87 -13.24 -2.36
N ALA A 128 3.73 -13.88 -3.14
CA ALA A 128 3.93 -15.33 -3.09
C ALA A 128 4.49 -15.77 -1.73
N GLY A 129 5.47 -15.04 -1.19
CA GLY A 129 6.02 -15.28 0.15
C GLY A 129 4.94 -15.17 1.23
N ALA A 130 4.18 -14.08 1.24
CA ALA A 130 3.08 -13.87 2.19
C ALA A 130 1.99 -14.94 2.07
N ALA A 131 1.58 -15.31 0.85
CA ALA A 131 0.61 -16.38 0.62
C ALA A 131 1.12 -17.74 1.11
N TYR A 132 2.39 -18.06 0.84
CA TYR A 132 3.04 -19.27 1.32
C TYR A 132 3.08 -19.31 2.85
N THR A 133 3.48 -18.21 3.51
CA THR A 133 3.52 -18.12 4.98
C THR A 133 2.14 -18.33 5.59
N MET A 134 1.12 -17.71 5.00
CA MET A 134 -0.26 -17.80 5.45
C MET A 134 -0.77 -19.25 5.28
N GLN A 135 -0.58 -19.85 4.11
CA GLN A 135 -0.97 -21.24 3.86
C GLN A 135 -0.27 -22.22 4.80
N HIS A 136 1.02 -22.01 5.06
CA HIS A 136 1.79 -22.83 5.99
C HIS A 136 1.25 -22.69 7.42
N ALA A 137 1.06 -21.46 7.91
CA ALA A 137 0.50 -21.19 9.23
C ALA A 137 -0.89 -21.81 9.40
N PHE A 138 -1.77 -21.70 8.39
CA PHE A 138 -3.10 -22.30 8.43
C PHE A 138 -3.07 -23.83 8.43
N ARG A 139 -2.14 -24.48 7.71
CA ARG A 139 -2.08 -25.95 7.63
C ARG A 139 -1.44 -26.59 8.85
N PHE A 140 -0.33 -26.04 9.32
CA PHE A 140 0.48 -26.68 10.37
C PHE A 140 0.14 -26.21 11.78
N GLU A 141 -0.31 -24.96 11.93
CA GLU A 141 -0.47 -24.35 13.25
C GLU A 141 -1.94 -24.16 13.66
N ALA A 142 -2.91 -24.36 12.76
CA ALA A 142 -4.33 -24.17 13.11
C ALA A 142 -4.80 -25.00 14.31
N GLY A 143 -4.17 -26.15 14.59
CA GLY A 143 -4.47 -26.98 15.77
C GLY A 143 -3.71 -26.59 17.06
N LYS A 144 -2.71 -25.72 16.99
CA LYS A 144 -1.77 -25.44 18.11
C LYS A 144 -1.80 -24.00 18.61
N ILE A 145 -2.50 -23.09 17.93
CA ILE A 145 -2.59 -21.69 18.36
C ILE A 145 -3.47 -21.61 19.62
N ILE A 146 -2.83 -21.42 20.77
CA ILE A 146 -3.53 -21.15 22.03
C ILE A 146 -3.85 -19.66 22.06
N PHE A 147 -5.14 -19.34 22.12
CA PHE A 147 -5.62 -17.98 22.30
C PHE A 147 -5.80 -17.69 23.78
N PHE A 148 -5.24 -16.58 24.25
CA PHE A 148 -5.61 -16.03 25.55
C PHE A 148 -7.01 -15.38 25.49
N SER A 149 -7.60 -15.08 26.65
CA SER A 149 -8.96 -14.53 26.84
C SER A 149 -9.28 -13.21 26.09
N HIS A 150 -8.32 -12.67 25.31
CA HIS A 150 -8.42 -11.42 24.56
C HIS A 150 -8.02 -11.58 23.08
N CYS A 151 -8.18 -12.77 22.49
CA CYS A 151 -7.79 -13.07 21.11
C CYS A 151 -6.33 -12.67 20.78
N ILE A 152 -5.44 -12.69 21.77
CA ILE A 152 -4.02 -12.51 21.54
C ILE A 152 -3.43 -13.89 21.25
N PRO A 153 -2.89 -14.10 20.03
CA PRO A 153 -2.22 -15.36 19.74
C PRO A 153 -0.97 -15.46 20.62
N ALA A 154 -0.84 -16.55 21.36
CA ALA A 154 0.39 -16.91 22.03
C ALA A 154 1.39 -17.42 21.00
N ILE A 155 1.97 -16.51 20.20
CA ILE A 155 2.95 -16.89 19.19
C ILE A 155 4.21 -17.34 19.93
N THR A 156 4.44 -18.64 19.94
CA THR A 156 5.67 -19.20 20.47
C THR A 156 6.67 -19.21 19.33
N TYR A 157 7.64 -18.28 19.35
CA TYR A 157 8.72 -18.11 18.34
C TYR A 157 9.70 -19.29 18.25
N ARG A 158 9.28 -20.50 18.61
CA ARG A 158 10.17 -21.66 18.72
C ARG A 158 10.47 -22.30 17.36
N ASP A 159 9.66 -22.01 16.33
CA ASP A 159 9.86 -22.58 14.99
C ASP A 159 10.77 -21.69 14.14
N SER A 160 11.93 -22.26 13.78
CA SER A 160 12.99 -21.64 12.97
C SER A 160 12.49 -21.12 11.61
N LEU A 161 11.47 -21.77 11.04
CA LEU A 161 10.92 -21.42 9.74
C LEU A 161 10.17 -20.07 9.76
N ASN A 162 9.42 -19.77 10.82
CA ASN A 162 8.69 -18.51 10.96
C ASN A 162 9.65 -17.32 11.11
N VAL A 163 10.79 -17.52 11.80
CA VAL A 163 11.83 -16.49 11.94
C VAL A 163 12.45 -16.16 10.59
N VAL A 164 12.79 -17.17 9.79
CA VAL A 164 13.38 -16.99 8.45
C VAL A 164 12.42 -16.24 7.53
N LEU A 165 11.13 -16.57 7.57
CA LEU A 165 10.13 -15.94 6.72
C LEU A 165 9.87 -14.48 7.10
N ILE A 166 9.75 -14.18 8.40
CA ILE A 166 9.60 -12.79 8.88
C ILE A 166 10.85 -11.97 8.53
N HIS A 167 12.04 -12.54 8.70
CA HIS A 167 13.29 -11.87 8.29
C HIS A 167 13.35 -11.67 6.77
N GLY A 168 12.90 -12.64 5.98
CA GLY A 168 12.82 -12.51 4.52
C GLY A 168 11.92 -11.35 4.09
N GLU A 169 10.73 -11.26 4.69
CA GLU A 169 9.78 -10.18 4.43
C GLU A 169 10.35 -8.80 4.80
N LEU A 170 10.95 -8.68 5.99
CA LEU A 170 11.62 -7.45 6.42
C LEU A 170 12.80 -7.09 5.51
N THR A 171 13.54 -8.09 5.03
CA THR A 171 14.68 -7.89 4.13
C THR A 171 14.21 -7.38 2.78
N ILE A 172 13.16 -7.96 2.20
CA ILE A 172 12.57 -7.49 0.92
C ILE A 172 12.07 -6.05 1.09
N GLN A 173 11.34 -5.78 2.16
CA GLN A 173 10.83 -4.44 2.48
C GLN A 173 11.98 -3.42 2.61
N PHE A 174 13.05 -3.80 3.30
CA PHE A 174 14.25 -2.97 3.47
C PHE A 174 14.98 -2.75 2.13
N LEU A 175 15.14 -3.79 1.31
CA LEU A 175 15.76 -3.68 -0.01
C LEU A 175 15.00 -2.71 -0.90
N ILE A 176 13.67 -2.81 -0.94
CA ILE A 176 12.83 -1.88 -1.72
C ILE A 176 13.04 -0.44 -1.22
N LEU A 177 12.99 -0.22 0.09
CA LEU A 177 13.22 1.10 0.68
C LEU A 177 14.61 1.64 0.37
N VAL A 178 15.65 0.82 0.46
CA VAL A 178 17.04 1.20 0.15
C VAL A 178 17.21 1.53 -1.33
N LEU A 179 16.62 0.74 -2.23
CA LEU A 179 16.67 1.03 -3.67
C LEU A 179 16.01 2.38 -3.98
N VAL A 180 14.84 2.64 -3.39
CA VAL A 180 14.13 3.90 -3.54
C VAL A 180 14.95 5.06 -2.96
N MET A 181 15.53 4.89 -1.78
CA MET A 181 16.39 5.86 -1.11
C MET A 181 17.63 6.19 -1.93
N LYS A 182 18.40 5.16 -2.30
CA LYS A 182 19.63 5.30 -3.08
C LYS A 182 19.37 6.07 -4.37
N ARG A 183 18.30 5.72 -5.08
CA ARG A 183 17.94 6.44 -6.32
C ARG A 183 17.50 7.87 -6.03
N THR A 184 16.66 8.08 -5.03
CA THR A 184 16.20 9.41 -4.62
C THR A 184 17.37 10.34 -4.31
N VAL A 185 18.38 9.84 -3.60
CA VAL A 185 19.63 10.54 -3.26
C VAL A 185 20.52 10.76 -4.48
N TRP A 186 20.68 9.75 -5.35
CA TRP A 186 21.45 9.90 -6.59
C TRP A 186 20.90 11.03 -7.46
N ASP A 187 19.60 11.02 -7.69
CA ASP A 187 18.95 12.03 -8.51
C ASP A 187 18.93 13.40 -7.79
N LEU A 188 19.05 13.44 -6.47
CA LEU A 188 19.20 14.70 -5.71
C LEU A 188 20.56 15.32 -5.99
N ARG A 189 21.60 14.49 -6.10
CA ARG A 189 22.96 14.92 -6.40
C ARG A 189 23.10 15.41 -7.84
N GLN A 190 22.39 14.78 -8.77
CA GLN A 190 22.48 15.07 -10.20
C GLN A 190 21.62 16.29 -10.61
N TYR A 191 20.44 16.46 -10.02
CA TYR A 191 19.48 17.50 -10.41
C TYR A 191 19.05 18.35 -9.20
N SER A 192 19.79 19.42 -8.95
CA SER A 192 19.57 20.40 -7.87
C SER A 192 18.48 21.43 -8.17
N HIS A 193 17.51 21.13 -9.05
CA HIS A 193 16.44 22.07 -9.36
C HIS A 193 15.40 22.13 -8.23
N LEU A 194 15.09 23.37 -7.81
CA LEU A 194 14.31 23.77 -6.63
C LEU A 194 12.97 23.01 -6.44
N LEU A 195 12.32 22.62 -7.54
CA LEU A 195 11.02 21.92 -7.54
C LEU A 195 11.13 20.45 -7.11
N LEU A 196 12.25 19.78 -7.40
CA LEU A 196 12.50 18.42 -6.94
C LEU A 196 12.79 18.37 -5.43
N SER A 197 13.28 19.47 -4.85
CA SER A 197 13.60 19.54 -3.42
C SER A 197 12.36 19.35 -2.54
N VAL A 198 11.26 20.03 -2.85
CA VAL A 198 10.03 20.00 -2.03
C VAL A 198 9.35 18.63 -2.13
N LEU A 199 9.16 18.12 -3.34
CA LEU A 199 8.58 16.78 -3.56
C LEU A 199 9.42 15.67 -2.91
N LYS A 200 10.75 15.78 -3.00
CA LYS A 200 11.67 14.77 -2.46
C LYS A 200 11.77 14.82 -0.94
N ARG A 201 11.65 15.99 -0.31
CA ARG A 201 11.70 16.12 1.16
C ARG A 201 10.54 15.36 1.79
N ASP A 202 9.34 15.57 1.29
CA ASP A 202 8.14 14.91 1.84
C ASP A 202 8.20 13.39 1.60
N GLY A 203 8.64 12.97 0.40
CA GLY A 203 8.87 11.55 0.12
C GLY A 203 9.88 10.93 1.08
N LEU A 204 11.05 11.57 1.27
CA LEU A 204 12.12 11.07 2.14
C LEU A 204 11.68 10.91 3.59
N ILE A 205 10.95 11.90 4.12
CA ILE A 205 10.39 11.87 5.48
C ILE A 205 9.44 10.68 5.63
N VAL A 206 8.55 10.49 4.65
CA VAL A 206 7.60 9.37 4.60
C VAL A 206 8.33 8.03 4.63
N PHE A 207 9.31 7.83 3.75
CA PHE A 207 10.09 6.59 3.71
C PHE A 207 10.87 6.34 5.00
N GLY A 208 11.47 7.39 5.57
CA GLY A 208 12.17 7.31 6.84
C GLY A 208 11.24 6.90 7.98
N ALA A 209 10.05 7.50 8.05
CA ALA A 209 9.04 7.17 9.05
C ALA A 209 8.56 5.71 8.92
N VAL A 210 8.26 5.24 7.71
CA VAL A 210 7.90 3.83 7.45
C VAL A 210 9.03 2.89 7.84
N GLY A 211 10.27 3.21 7.46
CA GLY A 211 11.44 2.39 7.80
C GLY A 211 11.65 2.29 9.31
N VAL A 212 11.57 3.41 10.04
CA VAL A 212 11.67 3.44 11.50
C VAL A 212 10.52 2.65 12.14
N ALA A 213 9.29 2.80 11.63
CA ALA A 213 8.15 2.03 12.12
C ALA A 213 8.38 0.52 11.93
N LEU A 214 8.79 0.07 10.74
CA LEU A 214 9.07 -1.33 10.46
C LEU A 214 10.22 -1.89 11.32
N LEU A 215 11.28 -1.12 11.54
CA LEU A 215 12.37 -1.50 12.44
C LEU A 215 11.89 -1.61 13.89
N ALA A 216 11.08 -0.66 14.35
CA ALA A 216 10.48 -0.72 15.69
C ALA A 216 9.57 -1.94 15.85
N ILE A 217 8.83 -2.31 14.80
CA ILE A 217 8.02 -3.54 14.74
C ILE A 217 8.94 -4.76 14.85
N GLY A 218 9.97 -4.86 14.01
CA GLY A 218 10.89 -5.99 14.01
C GLY A 218 11.61 -6.18 15.35
N VAL A 219 12.11 -5.10 15.95
CA VAL A 219 12.75 -5.12 17.28
C VAL A 219 11.73 -5.42 18.38
N GLY A 220 10.53 -4.85 18.28
CA GLY A 220 9.42 -5.09 19.20
C GLY A 220 8.95 -6.54 19.21
N SER A 221 8.96 -7.21 18.05
CA SER A 221 8.64 -8.63 17.92
C SER A 221 9.58 -9.53 18.74
N VAL A 222 10.83 -9.10 18.98
CA VAL A 222 11.79 -9.85 19.81
C VAL A 222 11.51 -9.65 21.30
N LYS A 223 10.94 -8.51 21.71
CA LYS A 223 10.63 -8.19 23.12
C LYS A 223 9.14 -8.41 23.41
N LYS A 224 8.80 -9.58 23.97
CA LYS A 224 7.48 -9.97 24.55
C LYS A 224 6.30 -9.02 24.25
N GLY A 225 5.66 -9.19 23.09
CA GLY A 225 4.21 -9.13 22.84
C GLY A 225 3.42 -7.81 22.98
N THR A 226 3.84 -6.84 23.79
CA THR A 226 2.99 -5.65 24.09
C THR A 226 3.00 -4.62 22.96
N VAL A 227 4.08 -4.52 22.20
CA VAL A 227 4.26 -3.49 21.17
C VAL A 227 3.27 -3.67 20.01
N THR A 228 2.95 -4.92 19.66
CA THR A 228 2.11 -5.27 18.49
C THR A 228 0.70 -4.68 18.58
N VAL A 229 0.19 -4.46 19.79
CA VAL A 229 -1.15 -3.90 20.05
C VAL A 229 -1.25 -2.42 19.63
N PHE A 230 -0.14 -1.68 19.72
CA PHE A 230 -0.09 -0.27 19.34
C PHE A 230 0.29 -0.10 17.87
N ILE A 231 1.13 -0.98 17.34
CA ILE A 231 1.63 -0.87 15.97
C ILE A 231 0.48 -0.79 14.96
N PHE A 232 -0.49 -1.71 15.02
CA PHE A 232 -1.53 -1.82 14.01
C PHE A 232 -2.40 -0.54 13.85
N PRO A 233 -3.02 0.00 14.92
CA PRO A 233 -3.88 1.19 14.79
C PRO A 233 -3.15 2.47 14.41
N PHE A 234 -1.84 2.58 14.67
CA PHE A 234 -1.05 3.75 14.25
C PHE A 234 -0.42 3.60 12.86
N PHE A 235 -0.10 2.37 12.47
CA PHE A 235 0.52 2.09 11.18
C PHE A 235 -0.42 2.38 10.00
N ILE A 236 -1.68 1.98 10.12
CA ILE A 236 -2.68 2.18 9.05
C ILE A 236 -2.91 3.68 8.72
N PRO A 237 -3.20 4.57 9.69
CA PRO A 237 -3.31 6.01 9.44
C PRO A 237 -2.06 6.60 8.81
N LEU A 238 -0.88 6.23 9.32
CA LEU A 238 0.38 6.73 8.81
C LEU A 238 0.52 6.35 7.34
N VAL A 239 0.37 5.07 7.01
CA VAL A 239 0.49 4.61 5.63
C VAL A 239 -0.52 5.28 4.70
N SER A 240 -1.76 5.50 5.18
CA SER A 240 -2.79 6.24 4.46
C SER A 240 -2.35 7.68 4.16
N ALA A 241 -2.08 8.48 5.20
CA ALA A 241 -1.71 9.89 5.06
C ALA A 241 -0.50 10.04 4.13
N MET A 242 0.51 9.20 4.33
CA MET A 242 1.72 9.20 3.54
C MET A 242 1.47 8.83 2.07
N GLY A 243 0.63 7.82 1.80
CA GLY A 243 0.23 7.43 0.44
C GLY A 243 -0.58 8.53 -0.26
N CYS A 244 -1.47 9.20 0.46
CA CYS A 244 -2.31 10.27 -0.07
C CYS A 244 -1.51 11.52 -0.42
N HIS A 245 -0.69 12.03 0.51
CA HIS A 245 0.25 13.13 0.25
C HIS A 245 1.19 12.78 -0.91
N ALA A 246 1.60 11.52 -0.97
CA ALA A 246 2.47 11.06 -2.02
C ALA A 246 1.85 11.19 -3.42
N ILE A 247 0.58 10.84 -3.56
CA ILE A 247 -0.16 10.92 -4.83
C ILE A 247 -0.54 12.37 -5.15
N LEU A 248 -1.04 13.14 -4.18
CA LEU A 248 -1.43 14.54 -4.37
C LEU A 248 -0.25 15.39 -4.87
N ASN A 249 0.93 15.21 -4.27
CA ASN A 249 2.12 15.93 -4.70
C ASN A 249 2.54 15.59 -6.14
N LEU A 250 2.34 14.33 -6.58
CA LEU A 250 2.57 13.95 -7.99
C LEU A 250 1.58 14.63 -8.93
N GLN A 251 0.30 14.69 -8.56
CA GLN A 251 -0.73 15.34 -9.37
C GLN A 251 -0.49 16.85 -9.50
N LYS A 252 -0.09 17.51 -8.41
CA LYS A 252 0.23 18.94 -8.38
C LYS A 252 1.35 19.30 -9.36
N LEU A 253 2.37 18.45 -9.47
CA LEU A 253 3.47 18.64 -10.43
C LEU A 253 3.02 18.48 -11.88
N GLY A 254 2.17 17.47 -12.15
CA GLY A 254 1.60 17.28 -13.47
C GLY A 254 0.75 18.46 -13.93
N SER A 255 0.03 19.12 -13.01
CA SER A 255 -0.73 20.33 -13.31
C SER A 255 0.15 21.57 -13.49
N ALA A 256 1.15 21.78 -12.62
CA ALA A 256 2.03 22.96 -12.71
C ALA A 256 2.83 23.02 -14.03
N GLY A 257 3.20 21.86 -14.59
CA GLY A 257 3.86 21.80 -15.90
C GLY A 257 2.93 22.09 -17.08
N ALA A 258 1.61 22.00 -16.91
CA ALA A 258 0.63 22.26 -17.97
C ALA A 258 0.25 23.75 -18.08
N ASP A 259 0.31 24.48 -16.97
CA ASP A 259 -0.08 25.90 -16.89
C ASP A 259 1.09 26.87 -17.15
N ALA A 260 2.33 26.38 -17.23
CA ALA A 260 3.49 27.20 -17.57
C ALA A 260 3.44 27.60 -19.06
N ASN A 261 3.43 28.91 -19.35
CA ASN A 261 3.32 29.46 -20.70
C ASN A 261 4.36 28.85 -21.67
N PRO A 262 3.96 28.40 -22.88
CA PRO A 262 4.84 27.74 -23.84
C PRO A 262 6.06 28.57 -24.29
N SER A 263 6.04 29.89 -24.11
CA SER A 263 6.96 30.82 -24.77
C SER A 263 8.33 31.02 -24.10
N GLU A 264 8.51 30.66 -22.81
CA GLU A 264 9.83 30.78 -22.14
C GLU A 264 10.49 29.43 -21.82
N GLN A 265 9.73 28.34 -21.79
CA GLN A 265 10.25 27.02 -21.44
C GLN A 265 10.82 26.25 -22.65
N GLN A 266 10.63 26.74 -23.89
CA GLN A 266 11.02 26.02 -25.10
C GLN A 266 12.54 25.81 -25.26
N LYS A 267 13.40 26.58 -24.56
CA LYS A 267 14.86 26.38 -24.63
C LYS A 267 15.41 25.32 -23.66
N ASP A 268 14.72 25.03 -22.57
CA ASP A 268 15.15 24.03 -21.58
C ASP A 268 14.25 22.77 -21.57
N LEU A 269 13.11 22.79 -22.27
CA LEU A 269 12.10 21.72 -22.27
C LEU A 269 12.03 20.91 -23.59
N GLU A 270 12.91 21.14 -24.56
CA GLU A 270 13.00 20.25 -25.73
C GLU A 270 13.51 18.84 -25.39
N LEU A 271 14.08 18.64 -24.19
CA LEU A 271 14.50 17.29 -23.74
C LEU A 271 13.45 16.51 -22.93
N THR A 272 12.33 17.12 -22.53
CA THR A 272 11.31 16.45 -21.67
C THR A 272 9.90 16.40 -22.27
N THR A 273 9.63 17.17 -23.33
CA THR A 273 8.27 17.26 -23.92
C THR A 273 7.89 16.04 -24.78
N PHE A 274 8.83 15.22 -25.24
CA PHE A 274 8.52 14.02 -26.02
C PHE A 274 7.79 12.90 -25.21
N ASN A 275 7.73 13.00 -23.88
CA ASN A 275 7.12 11.97 -23.02
C ASN A 275 5.77 12.36 -22.38
N ALA A 276 5.40 13.63 -22.29
CA ALA A 276 4.13 14.05 -21.68
C ALA A 276 2.91 13.69 -22.56
N MET A 277 3.04 13.78 -23.88
CA MET A 277 2.01 13.33 -24.83
C MET A 277 1.84 11.80 -24.85
N ASN A 278 2.79 11.07 -24.25
CA ASN A 278 2.75 9.61 -24.12
C ASN A 278 2.24 9.14 -22.75
N LEU A 279 2.00 10.05 -21.81
CA LEU A 279 1.35 9.72 -20.53
C LEU A 279 -0.16 9.56 -20.73
N THR A 280 -0.78 10.37 -21.59
CA THR A 280 -2.17 10.21 -22.04
C THR A 280 -2.34 9.00 -22.97
N ALA A 281 -1.36 8.72 -23.84
CA ALA A 281 -1.40 7.56 -24.74
C ALA A 281 -1.38 6.19 -24.03
N TRP A 282 -0.89 6.12 -22.79
CA TRP A 282 -1.00 4.91 -21.98
C TRP A 282 -2.38 4.71 -21.37
N ASP A 283 -3.12 5.79 -21.13
CA ASP A 283 -4.51 5.70 -20.68
C ASP A 283 -5.38 5.09 -21.80
N GLU A 284 -5.11 5.43 -23.06
CA GLU A 284 -5.87 4.92 -24.21
C GLU A 284 -5.50 3.46 -24.59
N ARG A 285 -4.21 3.11 -24.63
CA ARG A 285 -3.76 1.77 -25.07
C ARG A 285 -3.99 0.66 -24.02
N THR A 286 -3.94 0.99 -22.73
CA THR A 286 -4.16 -0.02 -21.69
C THR A 286 -5.65 -0.39 -21.61
N PHE A 287 -6.56 0.56 -21.86
CA PHE A 287 -8.00 0.30 -21.96
C PHE A 287 -8.39 -0.43 -23.25
N GLN A 288 -7.78 -0.13 -24.40
CA GLN A 288 -8.05 -0.89 -25.63
C GLN A 288 -7.64 -2.37 -25.51
N THR A 289 -6.54 -2.66 -24.82
CA THR A 289 -6.08 -4.05 -24.65
C THR A 289 -7.00 -4.85 -23.71
N ILE A 290 -7.59 -4.19 -22.70
CA ILE A 290 -8.56 -4.81 -21.78
C ILE A 290 -9.93 -4.99 -22.44
N ASN A 291 -10.37 -4.05 -23.28
CA ASN A 291 -11.65 -4.17 -24.01
C ASN A 291 -11.60 -5.19 -25.15
N HIS A 292 -10.42 -5.61 -25.61
CA HIS A 292 -10.26 -6.68 -26.59
C HIS A 292 -10.15 -8.08 -25.98
N LEU A 293 -9.90 -8.20 -24.67
CA LEU A 293 -9.80 -9.50 -23.99
C LEU A 293 -11.10 -10.34 -23.98
N PRO A 294 -12.33 -9.76 -23.86
CA PRO A 294 -13.55 -10.55 -23.91
C PRO A 294 -13.77 -11.21 -25.27
N ASN A 295 -13.48 -10.50 -26.37
CA ASN A 295 -13.72 -11.00 -27.73
C ASN A 295 -12.74 -12.10 -28.15
N VAL A 296 -11.55 -12.17 -27.55
CA VAL A 296 -10.57 -13.23 -27.81
C VAL A 296 -10.96 -14.52 -27.08
N LEU A 297 -11.47 -14.41 -25.84
CA LEU A 297 -11.97 -15.55 -25.07
C LEU A 297 -13.25 -16.14 -25.67
N GLU A 298 -14.15 -15.31 -26.22
CA GLU A 298 -15.38 -15.80 -26.87
C GLU A 298 -15.07 -16.60 -28.14
N ASN A 299 -14.08 -16.17 -28.93
CA ASN A 299 -13.66 -16.89 -30.15
C ASN A 299 -12.91 -18.20 -29.84
N GLU A 300 -12.14 -18.28 -28.75
CA GLU A 300 -11.52 -19.56 -28.35
C GLU A 300 -12.55 -20.57 -27.84
N ILE A 301 -13.58 -20.14 -27.10
CA ILE A 301 -14.64 -21.02 -26.59
C ILE A 301 -15.47 -21.61 -27.75
N VAL A 302 -15.79 -20.82 -28.79
CA VAL A 302 -16.52 -21.30 -29.97
C VAL A 302 -15.68 -22.29 -30.79
N THR A 303 -14.36 -22.08 -30.86
CA THR A 303 -13.44 -22.96 -31.61
C THR A 303 -13.27 -24.30 -30.91
N ILE A 304 -13.18 -24.32 -29.58
CA ILE A 304 -13.11 -25.56 -28.79
C ILE A 304 -14.41 -26.34 -28.92
N HIS A 305 -15.58 -25.68 -28.87
CA HIS A 305 -16.86 -26.38 -28.98
C HIS A 305 -17.06 -27.07 -30.35
N ARG A 306 -16.56 -26.47 -31.43
CA ARG A 306 -16.66 -27.01 -32.80
C ARG A 306 -15.69 -28.18 -33.07
N ALA A 307 -14.66 -28.36 -32.24
CA ALA A 307 -13.72 -29.48 -32.36
C ALA A 307 -14.17 -30.75 -31.61
N THR A 308 -15.20 -30.64 -30.76
CA THR A 308 -15.73 -31.74 -29.91
C THR A 308 -17.06 -32.32 -30.40
N VAL A 309 -17.58 -31.87 -31.54
CA VAL A 309 -18.78 -32.41 -32.22
C VAL A 309 -18.36 -32.95 -33.58
#